data_AF-A0A086J1H0-F1
#
_entry.id   AF-A0A086J1H0-F1
#
_cell.length_a   1.000
_cell.length_b   1.000
_cell.length_c   1.000
_cell.angle_alpha   90.00
_cell.angle_beta   90.00
_cell.angle_gamma   90.00
#
_symmetry.space_group_name_H-M   'P 1'
#
loop_
_entity.id
_entity.type
_entity.pdbx_description
1 polymer ?
#
loop_
_entity_poly.entity_id
_entity_poly.type
_entity_poly.pdbx_seq_one_letter_code
_entity_poly.pdbx_strand_id
1 'polypeptide(L)'
;METIGRFFTLNWTIPIFSCHIRIIFTAKGKQEKWTAEYKKNDKQWAINNELITSSDTIEFGFENNQYFLGVAAPSCVYAFEINELQKILSAGMGTRFKQIYRSIKRQLGMSTGTAAHYKNLLKTTSCFVQQKGVDIYGRRITLWKTDPQQIENFRAIRAGVQNILVKFVNRKEHVKVFYTSKKSSVQLGREKKEKQKKKQKEEQSEQKSKKKRQKRTKIEKSRAKKELF
;
A
#
# COMPACT_ATOMS: atom_id res chain seq x y z
N MET A 1 0.31 -13.37 -42.18
CA MET A 1 -1.08 -13.57 -41.74
C MET A 1 -1.10 -13.73 -40.24
N GLU A 2 -1.90 -12.87 -39.63
CA GLU A 2 -2.23 -12.65 -38.22
C GLU A 2 -2.30 -13.94 -37.40
N THR A 3 -1.94 -13.99 -36.11
CA THR A 3 -2.79 -13.41 -35.07
C THR A 3 -2.16 -13.45 -33.65
N ILE A 4 -2.47 -12.39 -32.89
CA ILE A 4 -2.75 -12.36 -31.44
C ILE A 4 -1.55 -12.33 -30.48
N GLY A 5 -1.04 -11.12 -30.25
CA GLY A 5 -1.54 -10.36 -29.08
C GLY A 5 -1.34 -10.96 -27.69
N ARG A 6 -0.15 -11.49 -27.38
CA ARG A 6 0.29 -11.69 -25.98
C ARG A 6 1.46 -10.78 -25.61
N PHE A 7 1.34 -9.51 -25.95
CA PHE A 7 1.98 -8.46 -25.16
C PHE A 7 1.15 -8.32 -23.89
N PHE A 8 1.67 -8.86 -22.79
CA PHE A 8 1.02 -8.87 -21.49
C PHE A 8 0.74 -7.44 -21.00
N THR A 9 -0.41 -6.87 -21.35
CA THR A 9 -1.09 -5.85 -20.53
C THR A 9 -1.63 -6.57 -19.29
N LEU A 10 -0.74 -6.82 -18.33
CA LEU A 10 -1.11 -7.47 -17.07
C LEU A 10 -1.92 -6.50 -16.24
N ASN A 11 -3.24 -6.59 -16.40
CA ASN A 11 -4.18 -5.94 -15.50
C ASN A 11 -4.13 -6.65 -14.15
N TRP A 12 -3.56 -5.98 -13.14
CA TRP A 12 -3.63 -6.47 -11.77
C TRP A 12 -4.90 -5.97 -11.12
N THR A 13 -5.72 -6.92 -10.68
CA THR A 13 -6.89 -6.63 -9.83
C THR A 13 -6.52 -6.94 -8.38
N ILE A 14 -5.89 -5.98 -7.72
CA ILE A 14 -5.51 -6.10 -6.31
C ILE A 14 -6.49 -5.25 -5.50
N PRO A 15 -7.24 -5.83 -4.55
CA PRO A 15 -8.14 -5.04 -3.72
C PRO A 15 -7.32 -4.07 -2.86
N ILE A 16 -7.73 -2.80 -2.87
CA ILE A 16 -7.04 -1.71 -2.16
C ILE A 16 -7.84 -1.33 -0.93
N PHE A 17 -7.24 -1.53 0.24
CA PHE A 17 -7.89 -1.28 1.53
C PHE A 17 -7.29 -0.07 2.28
N SER A 18 -6.27 0.56 1.72
CA SER A 18 -5.66 1.79 2.25
C SER A 18 -5.87 2.99 1.32
N CYS A 19 -5.87 4.20 1.87
CA CYS A 19 -5.77 5.44 1.09
C CYS A 19 -4.34 5.71 0.59
N HIS A 20 -3.36 4.89 0.97
CA HIS A 20 -1.96 5.04 0.58
C HIS A 20 -1.45 3.73 -0.01
N ILE A 21 -1.00 3.80 -1.26
CA ILE A 21 -0.44 2.68 -1.99
C ILE A 21 1.01 3.00 -2.31
N ARG A 22 1.89 2.05 -2.08
CA ARG A 22 3.25 2.08 -2.59
C ARG A 22 3.47 0.89 -3.50
N ILE A 23 3.90 1.16 -4.72
CA ILE A 23 4.26 0.11 -5.68
C ILE A 23 5.76 0.17 -5.88
N ILE A 24 6.39 -1.00 -5.77
CA ILE A 24 7.85 -1.15 -5.84
C ILE A 24 8.14 -2.20 -6.90
N PHE A 25 8.72 -1.78 -8.02
CA PHE A 25 9.24 -2.66 -9.04
C PHE A 25 10.73 -2.93 -8.78
N THR A 26 11.17 -4.17 -8.97
CA THR A 26 12.56 -4.58 -8.79
C THR A 26 12.97 -5.60 -9.85
N ALA A 27 14.06 -5.32 -10.58
CA ALA A 27 14.64 -6.23 -11.59
C ALA A 27 16.16 -6.04 -11.65
N LYS A 28 16.96 -7.12 -11.66
CA LYS A 28 18.44 -7.14 -11.87
C LYS A 28 19.19 -5.83 -11.51
N GLY A 29 19.05 -5.34 -10.27
CA GLY A 29 19.74 -4.14 -9.75
C GLY A 29 19.02 -2.80 -9.94
N LYS A 30 17.96 -2.74 -10.75
CA LYS A 30 17.05 -1.59 -10.87
C LYS A 30 15.88 -1.69 -9.89
N GLN A 31 15.52 -0.56 -9.31
CA GLN A 31 14.36 -0.43 -8.43
C GLN A 31 13.63 0.85 -8.78
N GLU A 32 12.33 0.74 -9.02
CA GLU A 32 11.44 1.88 -9.25
C GLU A 32 10.33 1.89 -8.20
N LYS A 33 9.93 3.09 -7.77
CA LYS A 33 8.98 3.27 -6.68
C LYS A 33 7.95 4.32 -7.05
N TRP A 34 6.69 3.93 -6.90
CA TRP A 34 5.53 4.78 -7.11
C TRP A 34 4.77 4.90 -5.80
N THR A 35 4.37 6.11 -5.43
CA THR A 35 3.52 6.35 -4.26
C THR A 35 2.24 7.01 -4.71
N ALA A 36 1.11 6.31 -4.53
CA ALA A 36 -0.22 6.84 -4.81
C ALA A 36 -0.95 7.14 -3.49
N GLU A 37 -1.54 8.32 -3.40
CA GLU A 37 -2.34 8.77 -2.26
C GLU A 37 -3.71 9.22 -2.72
N TYR A 38 -4.76 8.75 -2.04
CA TYR A 38 -6.13 9.18 -2.30
C TYR A 38 -6.42 10.48 -1.55
N LYS A 39 -6.57 11.59 -2.28
CA LYS A 39 -6.96 12.89 -1.73
C LYS A 39 -8.46 12.92 -1.52
N LYS A 40 -8.89 12.83 -0.26
CA LYS A 40 -10.31 12.82 0.11
C LYS A 40 -11.07 14.07 -0.31
N ASN A 41 -10.43 15.24 -0.25
CA ASN A 41 -11.05 16.52 -0.59
C ASN A 41 -11.42 16.55 -2.09
N ASP A 42 -10.49 16.10 -2.93
CA ASP A 42 -10.61 16.12 -4.38
C ASP A 42 -11.28 14.85 -4.93
N LYS A 43 -11.51 13.87 -4.06
CA LYS A 43 -12.01 12.51 -4.37
C LYS A 43 -11.22 11.78 -5.45
N GLN A 44 -9.94 12.10 -5.59
CA GLN A 44 -9.07 11.60 -6.65
C GLN A 44 -7.78 10.99 -6.09
N TRP A 45 -7.19 10.07 -6.86
CA TRP A 45 -5.84 9.58 -6.59
C TRP A 45 -4.80 10.56 -7.11
N ALA A 46 -3.68 10.66 -6.40
CA ALA A 46 -2.49 11.38 -6.83
C ALA A 46 -1.29 10.44 -6.80
N ILE A 47 -0.51 10.37 -7.88
CA ILE A 47 0.75 9.63 -7.96
C ILE A 47 1.89 10.62 -7.85
N ASN A 48 2.81 10.43 -6.90
CA ASN A 48 3.98 11.30 -6.73
C ASN A 48 3.62 12.81 -6.69
N ASN A 49 2.43 13.14 -6.17
CA ASN A 49 1.80 14.47 -6.10
C ASN A 49 1.11 15.01 -7.38
N GLU A 50 1.09 14.24 -8.47
CA GLU A 50 0.33 14.57 -9.69
C GLU A 50 -1.04 13.90 -9.66
N LEU A 51 -2.11 14.64 -9.98
CA LEU A 51 -3.48 14.10 -10.01
C LEU A 51 -3.66 13.16 -11.20
N ILE A 52 -4.34 12.04 -10.97
CA ILE A 52 -4.69 11.10 -12.03
C ILE A 52 -6.05 11.50 -12.61
N THR A 53 -6.15 11.54 -13.94
CA THR A 53 -7.39 11.81 -14.68
C THR A 53 -8.39 10.65 -14.64
N SER A 54 -7.90 9.40 -14.60
CA SER A 54 -8.73 8.20 -14.42
C SER A 54 -8.89 7.89 -12.93
N SER A 55 -10.14 7.78 -12.45
CA SER A 55 -10.43 7.51 -11.03
C SER A 55 -10.22 6.04 -10.63
N ASP A 56 -10.26 5.13 -11.60
CA ASP A 56 -10.48 3.70 -11.35
C ASP A 56 -9.28 2.84 -11.75
N THR A 57 -8.29 3.42 -12.43
CA THR A 57 -7.10 2.73 -12.90
C THR A 57 -5.87 3.59 -12.73
N ILE A 58 -4.78 2.97 -12.25
CA ILE A 58 -3.47 3.60 -12.19
C ILE A 58 -2.54 2.91 -13.18
N GLU A 59 -1.96 3.70 -14.09
CA GLU A 59 -0.98 3.22 -15.07
C GLU A 59 0.45 3.42 -14.54
N PHE A 60 1.31 2.44 -14.80
CA PHE A 60 2.74 2.47 -14.47
C PHE A 60 3.57 1.99 -15.65
N GLY A 61 4.77 2.56 -15.81
CA GLY A 61 5.79 2.06 -16.73
C GLY A 61 6.95 1.43 -15.97
N PHE A 62 7.46 0.29 -16.42
CA PHE A 62 8.73 -0.28 -15.95
C PHE A 62 9.40 -1.13 -17.05
N GLU A 63 10.68 -0.85 -17.33
CA GLU A 63 11.49 -1.56 -18.36
C GLU A 63 10.74 -1.74 -19.70
N ASN A 64 10.18 -0.64 -20.23
CA ASN A 64 9.40 -0.58 -21.48
C ASN A 64 8.08 -1.37 -21.47
N ASN A 65 7.61 -1.84 -20.32
CA ASN A 65 6.29 -2.46 -20.16
C ASN A 65 5.34 -1.51 -19.42
N GLN A 66 4.07 -1.55 -19.81
CA GLN A 66 2.98 -0.84 -19.12
C GLN A 66 2.22 -1.81 -18.22
N TYR A 67 1.88 -1.34 -17.02
CA TYR A 67 1.11 -2.06 -16.01
C TYR A 67 -0.10 -1.23 -15.60
N PHE A 68 -1.23 -1.89 -15.39
CA PHE A 68 -2.46 -1.24 -14.94
C PHE A 68 -2.91 -1.86 -13.63
N LEU A 69 -3.08 -1.01 -12.61
CA LEU A 69 -3.69 -1.39 -11.35
C LEU A 69 -5.12 -0.89 -11.34
N GLY A 70 -6.07 -1.83 -11.32
CA GLY A 70 -7.46 -1.50 -11.05
C GLY A 70 -7.61 -1.06 -9.60
N VAL A 71 -8.13 0.13 -9.37
CA VAL A 71 -8.45 0.66 -8.06
C VAL A 71 -9.95 0.63 -7.88
N ALA A 72 -10.42 -0.35 -7.11
CA ALA A 72 -11.81 -0.38 -6.70
C ALA A 72 -12.15 0.87 -5.85
N ALA A 73 -13.46 1.13 -5.69
CA ALA A 73 -14.00 2.26 -4.94
C ALA A 73 -13.15 2.60 -3.69
N PRO A 74 -12.84 3.89 -3.48
CA PRO A 74 -11.82 4.30 -2.53
C PRO A 74 -12.14 3.76 -1.13
N SER A 75 -11.10 3.27 -0.45
CA SER A 75 -11.21 2.62 0.89
C SER A 75 -11.96 3.45 1.93
N CYS A 76 -12.09 4.77 1.73
CA CYS A 76 -12.89 5.65 2.59
C CYS A 76 -14.40 5.37 2.52
N VAL A 77 -14.94 5.03 1.35
CA VAL A 77 -16.37 4.66 1.19
C VAL A 77 -16.61 3.32 1.86
N TYR A 78 -15.77 2.33 1.55
CA TYR A 78 -15.82 1.01 2.17
C TYR A 78 -15.69 1.08 3.70
N ALA A 79 -14.79 1.92 4.21
CA ALA A 79 -14.61 2.13 5.64
C ALA A 79 -15.79 2.86 6.29
N PHE A 80 -16.43 3.80 5.59
CA PHE A 80 -17.64 4.44 6.08
C PHE A 80 -18.74 3.38 6.27
N GLU A 81 -18.99 2.55 5.26
CA GLU A 81 -20.00 1.51 5.33
C GLU A 81 -19.72 0.45 6.40
N ILE A 82 -18.46 0.06 6.59
CA ILE A 82 -18.05 -0.84 7.68
C ILE A 82 -18.31 -0.21 9.04
N ASN A 83 -18.01 1.08 9.22
CA ASN A 83 -18.27 1.77 10.49
C ASN A 83 -19.77 1.91 10.77
N GLU A 84 -20.59 2.18 9.75
CA GLU A 84 -22.05 2.22 9.91
C GLU A 84 -22.60 0.84 10.29
N LEU A 85 -22.13 -0.22 9.63
CA LEU A 85 -22.47 -1.59 10.00
C LEU A 85 -22.03 -1.93 11.43
N GLN A 86 -20.84 -1.50 11.86
CA GLN A 86 -20.35 -1.70 13.22
C GLN A 86 -21.26 -1.03 14.26
N LYS A 87 -21.80 0.17 14.01
CA LYS A 87 -22.71 0.84 14.93
C LYS A 87 -24.02 0.08 15.13
N ILE A 88 -24.48 -0.59 14.07
CA ILE A 88 -25.73 -1.37 14.08
C ILE A 88 -25.53 -2.76 14.69
N LEU A 89 -24.37 -3.36 14.43
CA LEU A 89 -24.03 -4.70 14.91
C LEU A 89 -23.47 -4.63 16.32
N SER A 90 -24.23 -5.15 17.28
CA SER A 90 -23.75 -5.34 18.65
C SER A 90 -22.69 -6.44 18.72
N ALA A 91 -21.74 -6.29 19.65
CA ALA A 91 -20.70 -7.30 19.93
C ALA A 91 -21.25 -8.58 20.61
N GLY A 92 -22.56 -8.62 20.93
CA GLY A 92 -23.21 -9.70 21.68
C GLY A 92 -23.94 -10.71 20.80
N MET A 93 -25.27 -10.80 20.93
CA MET A 93 -26.09 -11.89 20.38
C MET A 93 -26.26 -11.93 18.85
N GLY A 94 -25.58 -11.05 18.12
CA GLY A 94 -25.69 -10.94 16.66
C GLY A 94 -27.07 -10.46 16.19
N THR A 95 -27.14 -9.97 14.95
CA THR A 95 -28.34 -9.34 14.40
C THR A 95 -28.73 -9.99 13.07
N ARG A 96 -30.04 -10.14 12.81
CA ARG A 96 -30.52 -10.67 11.52
C ARG A 96 -30.31 -9.63 10.41
N PHE A 97 -29.93 -10.08 9.22
CA PHE A 97 -29.72 -9.17 8.07
C PHE A 97 -30.89 -8.23 7.79
N LYS A 98 -32.14 -8.73 7.90
CA LYS A 98 -33.35 -7.91 7.72
C LYS A 98 -33.42 -6.73 8.69
N GLN A 99 -32.98 -6.91 9.93
CA GLN A 99 -32.92 -5.84 10.93
C GLN A 99 -31.78 -4.87 10.62
N ILE A 100 -30.59 -5.40 10.28
CA ILE A 100 -29.43 -4.59 9.89
C ILE A 100 -29.80 -3.64 8.75
N TYR A 101 -30.31 -4.18 7.64
CA TYR A 101 -30.66 -3.37 6.47
C TYR A 101 -31.76 -2.35 6.76
N ARG A 102 -32.75 -2.69 7.61
CA ARG A 102 -33.76 -1.72 8.06
C ARG A 102 -33.13 -0.57 8.85
N SER A 103 -32.16 -0.85 9.72
CA SER A 103 -31.45 0.19 10.47
C SER A 103 -30.62 1.09 9.56
N ILE A 104 -29.87 0.52 8.61
CA ILE A 104 -29.11 1.29 7.61
C ILE A 104 -30.06 2.19 6.80
N LYS A 105 -31.16 1.62 6.31
CA LYS A 105 -32.14 2.37 5.49
C LYS A 105 -32.78 3.52 6.26
N ARG A 106 -33.00 3.36 7.56
CA ARG A 106 -33.48 4.45 8.44
C ARG A 106 -32.45 5.55 8.64
N GLN A 107 -31.16 5.20 8.71
CA GLN A 107 -30.08 6.17 8.92
C GLN A 107 -29.71 6.94 7.65
N LEU A 108 -29.55 6.25 6.52
CA LEU A 108 -29.07 6.82 5.26
C LEU A 108 -30.21 7.26 4.31
N GLY A 109 -31.45 6.82 4.55
CA GLY A 109 -32.60 7.21 3.74
C GLY A 109 -32.43 6.85 2.26
N MET A 110 -32.60 7.84 1.39
CA MET A 110 -32.51 7.70 -0.07
C MET A 110 -31.11 7.35 -0.59
N SER A 111 -30.04 7.64 0.17
CA SER A 111 -28.66 7.32 -0.22
C SER A 111 -28.23 5.91 0.16
N THR A 112 -29.16 5.07 0.65
CA THR A 112 -28.86 3.69 1.04
C THR A 112 -28.59 2.83 -0.18
N GLY A 113 -27.47 2.10 -0.18
CA GLY A 113 -27.18 1.08 -1.20
C GLY A 113 -28.20 -0.08 -1.18
N THR A 114 -28.12 -0.97 -2.18
CA THR A 114 -29.04 -2.10 -2.28
C THR A 114 -28.85 -3.12 -1.16
N ALA A 115 -29.88 -3.91 -0.86
CA ALA A 115 -29.76 -5.02 0.10
C ALA A 115 -28.69 -6.04 -0.34
N ALA A 116 -28.52 -6.25 -1.66
CA ALA A 116 -27.49 -7.14 -2.19
C ALA A 116 -26.07 -6.63 -1.87
N HIS A 117 -25.84 -5.31 -2.00
CA HIS A 117 -24.58 -4.66 -1.66
C HIS A 117 -24.18 -4.93 -0.20
N TYR A 118 -25.03 -4.56 0.77
CA TYR A 118 -24.71 -4.76 2.19
C TYR A 118 -24.60 -6.23 2.59
N LYS A 119 -25.36 -7.12 1.94
CA LYS A 119 -25.23 -8.56 2.16
C LYS A 119 -23.88 -9.09 1.66
N ASN A 120 -23.39 -8.57 0.53
CA ASN A 120 -22.06 -8.89 0.03
C ASN A 120 -20.98 -8.32 0.96
N LEU A 121 -21.11 -7.05 1.37
CA LEU A 121 -20.18 -6.40 2.30
C LEU A 121 -19.99 -7.19 3.60
N LEU A 122 -21.08 -7.69 4.18
CA LEU A 122 -21.06 -8.56 5.36
C LEU A 122 -20.32 -9.89 5.10
N LYS A 123 -20.48 -10.48 3.92
CA LYS A 123 -19.87 -11.77 3.55
C LYS A 123 -18.40 -11.65 3.18
N THR A 124 -18.00 -10.59 2.51
CA THR A 124 -16.65 -10.45 1.93
C THR A 124 -15.66 -9.82 2.90
N THR A 125 -16.14 -9.10 3.92
CA THR A 125 -15.26 -8.43 4.89
C THR A 125 -15.01 -9.32 6.10
N SER A 126 -13.75 -9.49 6.50
CA SER A 126 -13.38 -10.24 7.71
C SER A 126 -13.87 -9.59 9.01
N CYS A 127 -14.32 -8.33 8.97
CA CYS A 127 -14.86 -7.59 10.11
C CYS A 127 -16.17 -8.15 10.66
N PHE A 128 -16.89 -8.96 9.86
CA PHE A 128 -18.20 -9.46 10.22
C PHE A 128 -18.23 -10.98 10.16
N VAL A 129 -18.79 -11.61 11.18
CA VAL A 129 -18.85 -13.06 11.31
C VAL A 129 -20.30 -13.50 11.16
N GLN A 130 -20.51 -14.45 10.24
CA GLN A 130 -21.79 -15.11 10.07
C GLN A 130 -21.93 -16.26 11.09
N GLN A 131 -22.92 -16.18 11.97
CA GLN A 131 -23.31 -17.27 12.87
C GLN A 131 -24.58 -17.94 12.35
N LYS A 132 -24.50 -19.24 12.08
CA LYS A 132 -25.66 -20.06 11.77
C LYS A 132 -26.12 -20.72 13.06
N GLY A 133 -27.43 -20.70 13.29
CA GLY A 133 -28.02 -21.29 14.49
C GLY A 133 -29.45 -21.75 14.23
N VAL A 134 -30.11 -22.16 15.30
CA VAL A 134 -31.52 -22.56 15.29
C VAL A 134 -32.24 -21.67 16.30
N ASP A 135 -33.40 -21.12 15.93
CA ASP A 135 -34.21 -20.35 16.88
C ASP A 135 -35.00 -21.24 17.83
N ILE A 136 -35.69 -20.63 18.79
CA ILE A 136 -36.53 -21.30 19.79
C ILE A 136 -37.66 -22.15 19.17
N TYR A 137 -37.95 -21.99 17.88
CA TYR A 137 -38.97 -22.73 17.14
C TYR A 137 -38.37 -23.79 16.20
N GLY A 138 -37.07 -24.10 16.33
CA GLY A 138 -36.41 -25.10 15.49
C GLY A 138 -36.05 -24.62 14.08
N ARG A 139 -36.20 -23.32 13.76
CA ARG A 139 -35.92 -22.79 12.42
C ARG A 139 -34.47 -22.36 12.30
N ARG A 140 -33.85 -22.67 11.15
CA ARG A 140 -32.50 -22.21 10.82
C ARG A 140 -32.47 -20.70 10.73
N ILE A 141 -31.58 -20.07 11.49
CA ILE A 141 -31.35 -18.62 11.48
C ILE A 141 -29.90 -18.29 11.15
N THR A 142 -29.71 -17.12 10.54
CA THR A 142 -28.39 -16.53 10.32
C THR A 142 -28.33 -15.20 11.04
N LEU A 143 -27.35 -15.06 11.91
CA LEU A 143 -27.03 -13.86 12.66
C LEU A 143 -25.67 -13.35 12.21
N TRP A 144 -25.51 -12.04 12.22
CA TRP A 144 -24.24 -11.37 11.96
C TRP A 144 -23.76 -10.70 13.21
N LYS A 145 -22.47 -10.84 13.51
CA LYS A 145 -21.80 -10.13 14.59
C LYS A 145 -20.56 -9.44 14.06
N THR A 146 -20.13 -8.41 14.78
CA THR A 146 -18.86 -7.76 14.56
C THR A 146 -17.74 -8.56 15.23
N ASP A 147 -16.60 -8.64 14.57
CA ASP A 147 -15.35 -9.12 15.17
C ASP A 147 -14.51 -7.88 15.56
N PRO A 148 -14.38 -7.57 16.87
CA PRO A 148 -13.65 -6.38 17.32
C PRO A 148 -12.19 -6.35 16.87
N GLN A 149 -11.53 -7.51 16.87
CA GLN A 149 -10.13 -7.63 16.50
C GLN A 149 -9.95 -7.37 15.00
N GLN A 150 -10.84 -7.91 14.17
CA GLN A 150 -10.78 -7.68 12.72
C GLN A 150 -11.15 -6.24 12.34
N ILE A 151 -12.06 -5.60 13.10
CA ILE A 151 -12.34 -4.17 12.95
C ILE A 151 -11.10 -3.33 13.28
N GLU A 152 -10.39 -3.65 14.35
CA GLU A 152 -9.15 -2.96 14.71
C GLU A 152 -8.07 -3.16 13.64
N ASN A 153 -7.89 -4.40 13.17
CA ASN A 153 -6.99 -4.71 12.06
C ASN A 153 -7.34 -3.91 10.80
N PHE A 154 -8.64 -3.81 10.46
CA PHE A 154 -9.10 -3.02 9.32
C PHE A 154 -8.77 -1.52 9.50
N ARG A 155 -8.97 -0.96 10.70
CA ARG A 155 -8.60 0.43 11.00
C ARG A 155 -7.09 0.64 10.87
N ALA A 156 -6.28 -0.30 11.34
CA ALA A 156 -4.83 -0.27 11.21
C ALA A 156 -4.38 -0.37 9.74
N ILE A 157 -4.99 -1.25 8.94
CA ILE A 157 -4.75 -1.39 7.49
C ILE A 157 -5.07 -0.09 6.76
N ARG A 158 -6.23 0.53 7.05
CA ARG A 158 -6.66 1.80 6.47
C ARG A 158 -5.67 2.94 6.76
N ALA A 159 -5.14 2.98 7.98
CA ALA A 159 -4.16 3.97 8.40
C ALA A 159 -2.73 3.65 7.91
N GLY A 160 -2.49 2.42 7.47
CA GLY A 160 -1.21 1.93 6.95
C GLY A 160 -0.96 2.30 5.50
N VAL A 161 0.15 1.81 4.97
CA VAL A 161 0.50 1.88 3.55
C VAL A 161 0.43 0.46 2.99
N GLN A 162 -0.37 0.28 1.94
CA GLN A 162 -0.40 -0.97 1.17
C GLN A 162 0.80 -0.99 0.25
N ASN A 163 1.71 -1.93 0.45
CA ASN A 163 2.88 -2.10 -0.40
C ASN A 163 2.63 -3.26 -1.36
N ILE A 164 2.77 -2.98 -2.65
CA ILE A 164 2.75 -3.96 -3.73
C ILE A 164 4.19 -4.06 -4.23
N LEU A 165 4.83 -5.20 -3.97
CA LEU A 165 6.19 -5.48 -4.40
C LEU A 165 6.15 -6.41 -5.59
N VAL A 166 6.73 -5.96 -6.70
CA VAL A 166 6.81 -6.70 -7.95
C VAL A 166 8.28 -6.99 -8.20
N LYS A 167 8.66 -8.26 -8.12
CA LYS A 167 10.03 -8.71 -8.40
C LYS A 167 10.08 -9.43 -9.74
N PHE A 168 10.97 -9.00 -10.62
CA PHE A 168 11.29 -9.71 -11.85
C PHE A 168 12.58 -10.50 -11.67
N VAL A 169 12.48 -11.83 -11.77
CA VAL A 169 13.62 -12.75 -11.75
C VAL A 169 13.61 -13.51 -13.06
N ASN A 170 14.62 -13.29 -13.91
CA ASN A 170 14.76 -13.98 -15.20
C ASN A 170 13.46 -13.95 -16.04
N ARG A 171 12.83 -12.77 -16.16
CA ARG A 171 11.54 -12.52 -16.84
C ARG A 171 10.29 -13.13 -16.18
N LYS A 172 10.40 -13.81 -15.04
CA LYS A 172 9.25 -14.21 -14.22
C LYS A 172 8.91 -13.12 -13.22
N GLU A 173 7.64 -12.77 -13.12
CA GLU A 173 7.13 -11.81 -12.15
C GLU A 173 6.67 -12.50 -10.86
N HIS A 174 6.95 -11.85 -9.73
CA HIS A 174 6.48 -12.24 -8.42
C HIS A 174 5.86 -11.02 -7.74
N VAL A 175 4.55 -11.07 -7.53
CA VAL A 175 3.80 -10.01 -6.85
C VAL A 175 3.57 -10.40 -5.39
N LYS A 176 3.97 -9.53 -4.45
CA LYS A 176 3.71 -9.68 -3.01
C LYS A 176 3.03 -8.43 -2.49
N VAL A 177 1.88 -8.62 -1.83
CA VAL A 177 1.13 -7.54 -1.19
C VAL A 177 1.27 -7.64 0.33
N PHE A 178 1.59 -6.53 0.98
CA PHE A 178 1.71 -6.46 2.44
C PHE A 178 1.47 -5.03 2.94
N TYR A 179 1.16 -4.89 4.23
CA TYR A 179 0.91 -3.59 4.85
C TYR A 179 2.07 -3.18 5.76
N THR A 180 2.40 -1.89 5.77
CA THR A 180 3.37 -1.31 6.69
C THR A 180 2.79 -0.09 7.39
N SER A 181 3.23 0.22 8.61
CA SER A 181 2.81 1.45 9.28
C SER A 181 3.24 2.69 8.50
N LYS A 182 2.42 3.74 8.50
CA LYS A 182 2.73 5.01 7.79
C LYS A 182 4.10 5.59 8.21
N LYS A 183 4.47 5.46 9.50
CA LYS A 183 5.74 5.94 10.07
C LYS A 183 6.99 5.22 9.51
N SER A 184 6.89 3.93 9.20
CA SER A 184 8.03 3.14 8.70
C SER A 184 8.59 3.62 7.35
N SER A 185 7.74 4.26 6.53
CA SER A 185 8.15 4.79 5.23
C SER A 185 9.15 5.96 5.31
N VAL A 186 8.99 6.82 6.33
CA VAL A 186 9.88 7.95 6.58
C VAL A 186 11.21 7.45 7.15
N GLN A 187 11.17 6.41 7.99
CA GLN A 187 12.36 5.78 8.58
C GLN A 187 13.26 5.14 7.53
N LEU A 188 12.71 4.41 6.55
CA LEU A 188 13.48 3.84 5.43
C LEU A 188 14.19 4.91 4.57
N GLY A 189 13.60 6.11 4.44
CA GLY A 189 14.22 7.24 3.75
C GLY A 189 15.32 7.91 4.57
N ARG A 190 15.16 8.01 5.90
CA ARG A 190 16.16 8.56 6.82
C ARG A 190 17.38 7.65 6.95
N GLU A 191 17.18 6.34 7.11
CA GLU A 191 18.30 5.37 7.21
C GLU A 191 19.13 5.31 5.91
N LYS A 192 18.49 5.41 4.73
CA LYS A 192 19.22 5.50 3.45
C LYS A 192 20.03 6.80 3.34
N LYS A 193 19.46 7.95 3.75
CA LYS A 193 20.17 9.24 3.77
C LYS A 193 21.33 9.26 4.77
N GLU A 194 21.17 8.64 5.93
CA GLU A 194 22.26 8.50 6.91
C GLU A 194 23.37 7.59 6.43
N LYS A 195 23.05 6.45 5.81
CA LYS A 195 24.06 5.56 5.21
C LYS A 195 24.81 6.23 4.05
N GLN A 196 24.15 7.05 3.22
CA GLN A 196 24.80 7.84 2.18
C GLN A 196 25.70 8.95 2.75
N LYS A 197 25.25 9.66 3.79
CA LYS A 197 26.08 10.67 4.48
C LYS A 197 27.30 10.06 5.16
N LYS A 198 27.20 8.84 5.72
CA LYS A 198 28.35 8.11 6.28
C LYS A 198 29.38 7.77 5.22
N LYS A 199 28.96 7.19 4.08
CA LYS A 199 29.87 6.88 2.97
C LYS A 199 30.59 8.11 2.41
N GLN A 200 29.88 9.23 2.24
CA GLN A 200 30.50 10.49 1.78
C GLN A 200 31.51 11.06 2.78
N LYS A 201 31.28 10.91 4.09
CA LYS A 201 32.24 11.33 5.12
C LYS A 201 33.50 10.44 5.14
N GLU A 202 33.35 9.13 4.96
CA GLU A 202 34.47 8.19 4.85
C GLU A 202 35.32 8.49 3.61
N GLU A 203 34.72 8.67 2.43
CA GLU A 203 35.42 9.03 1.19
C GLU A 203 36.14 10.39 1.29
N GLN A 204 35.54 11.40 1.92
CA GLN A 204 36.20 12.68 2.17
C GLN A 204 37.38 12.57 3.16
N SER A 205 37.29 11.67 4.15
CA SER A 205 38.37 11.43 5.10
C SER A 205 39.57 10.74 4.42
N GLU A 206 39.31 9.78 3.53
CA GLU A 206 40.34 9.11 2.73
C GLU A 206 41.01 10.04 1.72
N GLN A 207 40.26 10.94 1.08
CA GLN A 207 40.85 11.92 0.17
C GLN A 207 41.74 12.93 0.92
N LYS A 208 41.35 13.35 2.13
CA LYS A 208 42.18 14.23 2.97
C LYS A 208 43.46 13.53 3.45
N SER A 209 43.39 12.26 3.83
CA SER A 209 44.57 11.49 4.25
C SER A 209 45.55 11.26 3.10
N LYS A 210 45.06 10.95 1.89
CA LYS A 210 45.88 10.83 0.66
C LYS A 210 46.59 12.15 0.30
N LYS A 211 45.90 13.28 0.34
CA LYS A 211 46.50 14.62 0.09
C LYS A 211 47.59 14.97 1.12
N LYS A 212 47.39 14.60 2.40
CA LYS A 212 48.37 14.86 3.46
C LYS A 212 49.63 14.01 3.29
N ARG A 213 49.50 12.75 2.89
CA ARG A 213 50.62 11.86 2.53
C ARG A 213 51.42 12.39 1.33
N GLN A 214 50.73 12.83 0.27
CA GLN A 214 51.40 13.40 -0.92
C GLN A 214 52.16 14.71 -0.64
N LYS A 215 51.67 15.55 0.28
CA LYS A 215 52.41 16.75 0.71
C LYS A 215 53.69 16.38 1.47
N ARG A 216 53.63 15.40 2.39
CA ARG A 216 54.81 14.95 3.15
C ARG A 216 55.90 14.39 2.24
N THR A 217 55.53 13.53 1.29
CA THR A 217 56.50 12.96 0.34
C THR A 217 57.11 14.00 -0.61
N LYS A 218 56.36 15.05 -1.00
CA LYS A 218 56.93 16.18 -1.75
C LYS A 218 57.95 16.99 -0.91
N ILE A 219 57.67 17.20 0.38
CA ILE A 219 58.58 17.92 1.28
C ILE A 219 59.86 17.10 1.52
N GLU A 220 59.76 15.80 1.78
CA GLU A 220 60.93 14.92 1.95
C GLU A 220 61.80 14.87 0.69
N LYS A 221 61.20 14.73 -0.50
CA LYS A 221 61.94 14.77 -1.77
C LYS A 221 62.64 16.12 -2.03
N SER A 222 62.07 17.22 -1.55
CA SER A 222 62.70 18.55 -1.68
C SER A 222 63.87 18.77 -0.73
N ARG A 223 63.85 18.12 0.46
CA ARG A 223 64.96 18.16 1.42
C ARG A 223 66.12 17.28 0.97
N ALA A 224 65.85 16.06 0.51
CA ALA A 224 66.88 15.17 -0.02
C ALA A 224 67.63 15.76 -1.24
N LYS A 225 66.95 16.57 -2.07
CA LYS A 225 67.60 17.29 -3.19
C LYS A 225 68.50 18.45 -2.75
N LYS A 226 68.32 19.01 -1.55
CA LYS A 226 69.17 20.09 -1.02
C LYS A 226 70.44 19.58 -0.33
N GLU A 227 70.52 18.29 -0.03
CA GLU A 227 71.70 17.66 0.58
C GLU A 227 72.65 17.03 -0.45
N LEU A 228 72.31 17.11 -1.75
CA LEU A 228 73.06 16.54 -2.87
C LEU A 228 73.74 17.59 -3.77
N PHE A 229 73.67 18.87 -3.40
CA PHE A 229 74.32 20.02 -4.04
C PHE A 229 74.95 20.90 -2.97
#